data_AF-A0A432F5I2-F1
#
_entry.id   AF-A0A432F5I2-F1
#
_cell.length_a   1.000
_cell.length_b   1.000
_cell.length_c   1.000
_cell.angle_alpha   90.00
_cell.angle_beta   90.00
_cell.angle_gamma   90.00
#
_symmetry.space_group_name_H-M   'P 1'
#
loop_
_entity.id
_entity.type
_entity.pdbx_description
1 polymer ?
#
loop_
_entity_poly.entity_id
_entity_poly.type
_entity_poly.pdbx_seq_one_letter_code
_entity_poly.pdbx_strand_id
1 'polypeptide(L)'
;MEMLTLPLSIVAFIATLWVTSFFANLLHAKKPDMAWIALSWLIAVSISIAILLGIKIFIVDKYLEVAVLYFVPLLSFTLAYKIVNKMNWSAAITTNIITISVGAIAIVITIISLGKPLEKTLNEMAVTAGLSDRVIADDTAVSTLDLDNIDESEEEIVDVVLTDADLLSPKVKAALDKQKKREVKSYKEPKFRLISLRRARGAIGYKIRLLKNNGKVVEGALSRISGGELIVKQNLYGGIATTPIAMNSIKKLEVYR
;
A
#
# COMPACT_ATOMS: atom_id res chain seq x y z
N MET A 1 -32.97 -18.00 20.09
CA MET A 1 -32.67 -16.98 19.06
C MET A 1 -31.45 -17.31 18.20
N GLU A 2 -30.55 -18.22 18.59
CA GLU A 2 -29.39 -18.62 17.77
C GLU A 2 -29.77 -19.39 16.47
N MET A 3 -30.91 -20.07 16.43
CA MET A 3 -31.32 -20.81 15.22
C MET A 3 -31.64 -19.92 14.01
N LEU A 4 -31.92 -18.62 14.20
CA LEU A 4 -32.26 -17.69 13.11
C LEU A 4 -31.07 -16.82 12.66
N THR A 5 -29.96 -16.79 13.40
CA THR A 5 -28.78 -15.97 13.08
C THR A 5 -27.99 -16.52 11.90
N LEU A 6 -27.80 -17.83 11.87
CA LEU A 6 -27.07 -18.53 10.84
C LEU A 6 -27.79 -18.51 9.47
N PRO A 7 -29.11 -18.81 9.36
CA PRO A 7 -29.79 -18.69 8.07
C PRO A 7 -29.86 -17.24 7.58
N LEU A 8 -30.06 -16.27 8.47
CA LEU A 8 -30.12 -14.86 8.09
C LEU A 8 -28.76 -14.34 7.58
N SER A 9 -27.66 -14.72 8.23
CA SER A 9 -26.31 -14.33 7.78
C SER A 9 -25.94 -15.00 6.46
N ILE A 10 -26.36 -16.24 6.22
CA ILE A 10 -26.21 -16.91 4.92
C ILE A 10 -26.98 -16.16 3.84
N VAL A 11 -28.24 -15.78 4.10
CA VAL A 11 -29.05 -15.02 3.13
C VAL A 11 -28.41 -13.66 2.83
N ALA A 12 -27.94 -12.94 3.85
CA ALA A 12 -27.25 -11.67 3.68
C ALA A 12 -25.95 -11.82 2.89
N PHE A 13 -25.19 -12.90 3.13
CA PHE A 13 -23.97 -13.22 2.39
C PHE A 13 -24.26 -13.53 0.92
N ILE A 14 -25.24 -14.39 0.63
CA ILE A 14 -25.67 -14.72 -0.74
C ILE A 14 -26.17 -13.46 -1.45
N ALA A 15 -26.96 -12.62 -0.79
CA ALA A 15 -27.42 -11.35 -1.35
C ALA A 15 -26.25 -10.42 -1.68
N THR A 16 -25.25 -10.33 -0.80
CA THR A 16 -24.04 -9.53 -1.03
C THR A 16 -23.26 -10.03 -2.25
N LEU A 17 -23.07 -11.35 -2.37
CA LEU A 17 -22.44 -11.96 -3.55
C LEU A 17 -23.23 -11.69 -4.83
N TRP A 18 -24.56 -11.74 -4.75
CA TRP A 18 -25.45 -11.53 -5.90
C TRP A 18 -25.39 -10.09 -6.39
N VAL A 19 -25.49 -9.12 -5.48
CA VAL A 19 -25.36 -7.70 -5.82
C VAL A 19 -23.97 -7.40 -6.38
N THR A 20 -22.92 -7.95 -5.77
CA THR A 20 -21.55 -7.78 -6.27
C THR A 20 -21.39 -8.39 -7.66
N SER A 21 -22.03 -9.53 -7.94
CA SER A 21 -22.09 -10.17 -9.26
C SER A 21 -22.76 -9.29 -10.30
N PHE A 22 -23.90 -8.70 -9.94
CA PHE A 22 -24.61 -7.78 -10.80
C PHE A 22 -23.73 -6.58 -11.21
N PHE A 23 -23.05 -5.95 -10.25
CA PHE A 23 -22.15 -4.83 -10.53
C PHE A 23 -20.88 -5.25 -11.29
N ALA A 24 -20.33 -6.43 -11.00
CA ALA A 24 -19.19 -6.95 -11.75
C ALA A 24 -19.56 -7.14 -13.23
N ASN A 25 -20.78 -7.61 -13.52
CA ASN A 25 -21.29 -7.74 -14.87
C ASN A 25 -21.47 -6.37 -15.55
N LEU A 26 -22.05 -5.40 -14.83
CA LEU A 26 -22.21 -4.02 -15.31
C LEU A 26 -20.87 -3.36 -15.67
N LEU A 27 -19.82 -3.69 -14.91
CA LEU A 27 -18.44 -3.22 -15.13
C LEU A 27 -17.63 -4.09 -16.10
N HIS A 28 -18.30 -4.92 -16.91
CA HIS A 28 -17.72 -5.75 -17.96
C HIS A 28 -16.66 -6.75 -17.46
N ALA A 29 -16.85 -7.36 -16.29
CA ALA A 29 -16.05 -8.52 -15.89
C ALA A 29 -16.23 -9.68 -16.89
N LYS A 30 -15.15 -10.38 -17.23
CA LYS A 30 -15.27 -11.59 -18.08
C LYS A 30 -15.86 -12.78 -17.34
N LYS A 31 -15.79 -12.77 -16.01
CA LYS A 31 -16.29 -13.82 -15.11
C LYS A 31 -17.07 -13.18 -13.96
N PRO A 32 -18.31 -12.70 -14.21
CA PRO A 32 -19.08 -11.98 -13.21
C PRO A 32 -19.82 -12.89 -12.23
N ASP A 33 -19.93 -14.19 -12.51
CA ASP A 33 -20.80 -15.10 -11.74
C ASP A 33 -20.46 -15.12 -10.24
N MET A 34 -21.48 -15.34 -9.41
CA MET A 34 -21.36 -15.39 -7.94
C MET A 34 -20.25 -16.33 -7.47
N ALA A 35 -20.06 -17.47 -8.14
CA ALA A 35 -19.00 -18.43 -7.82
C ALA A 35 -17.58 -17.85 -7.98
N TRP A 36 -17.35 -17.05 -9.02
CA TRP A 36 -16.05 -16.40 -9.25
C TRP A 36 -15.78 -15.27 -8.26
N ILE A 37 -16.84 -14.57 -7.83
CA ILE A 37 -16.74 -13.55 -6.77
C ILE A 37 -16.44 -14.19 -5.42
N ALA A 38 -17.14 -15.27 -5.07
CA ALA A 38 -16.86 -16.02 -3.85
C ALA A 38 -15.42 -16.55 -3.85
N LEU A 39 -14.95 -17.09 -4.99
CA LEU A 39 -13.56 -17.52 -5.15
C LEU A 39 -12.57 -16.36 -4.98
N SER A 40 -12.88 -15.18 -5.53
CA SER A 40 -12.07 -13.96 -5.34
C SER A 40 -11.97 -13.57 -3.87
N TRP A 41 -13.06 -13.66 -3.12
CA TRP A 41 -13.04 -13.39 -1.67
C TRP A 41 -12.16 -14.37 -0.92
N LEU A 42 -12.28 -15.68 -1.18
CA LEU A 42 -11.44 -16.69 -0.54
C LEU A 42 -9.95 -16.45 -0.80
N ILE A 43 -9.60 -16.14 -2.05
CA ILE A 43 -8.22 -15.82 -2.44
C ILE A 43 -7.75 -14.52 -1.78
N ALA A 44 -8.59 -13.48 -1.75
CA ALA A 44 -8.24 -12.21 -1.13
C ALA A 44 -8.01 -12.34 0.37
N VAL A 45 -8.92 -13.03 1.08
CA VAL A 45 -8.82 -13.27 2.53
C VAL A 45 -7.56 -14.06 2.86
N SER A 46 -7.30 -15.16 2.13
CA SER A 46 -6.11 -15.98 2.37
C SER A 46 -4.80 -15.20 2.13
N ILE A 47 -4.73 -14.41 1.04
CA ILE A 47 -3.58 -13.55 0.76
C ILE A 47 -3.41 -12.49 1.85
N SER A 48 -4.50 -11.82 2.26
CA SER A 48 -4.45 -10.80 3.30
C SER A 48 -3.98 -11.35 4.64
N ILE A 49 -4.50 -12.51 5.05
CA ILE A 49 -4.05 -13.17 6.29
C ILE A 49 -2.57 -13.52 6.20
N ALA A 50 -2.12 -14.11 5.09
CA ALA A 50 -0.72 -14.46 4.90
C ALA A 50 0.21 -13.24 4.98
N ILE A 51 -0.18 -12.12 4.35
CA ILE A 51 0.59 -10.88 4.40
C ILE A 51 0.60 -10.29 5.81
N LEU A 52 -0.56 -10.21 6.48
CA LEU A 52 -0.66 -9.65 7.83
C LEU A 52 0.12 -10.47 8.86
N LEU A 53 0.08 -11.80 8.77
CA LEU A 53 0.90 -12.68 9.60
C LEU A 53 2.40 -12.48 9.33
N GLY A 54 2.79 -12.29 8.07
CA GLY A 54 4.17 -11.97 7.72
C GLY A 54 4.65 -10.62 8.28
N ILE A 55 3.78 -9.60 8.29
CA ILE A 55 4.12 -8.27 8.78
C ILE A 55 4.23 -8.25 10.31
N LYS A 56 3.44 -9.04 11.04
CA LYS A 56 3.55 -9.17 12.51
C LYS A 56 4.92 -9.65 13.00
N ILE A 57 5.73 -10.25 12.12
CA ILE A 57 7.10 -10.69 12.43
C ILE A 57 8.07 -9.48 12.43
N PHE A 58 7.71 -8.39 11.76
CA PHE A 58 8.50 -7.16 11.73
C PHE A 58 8.04 -6.21 12.84
N ILE A 59 9.00 -5.57 13.52
CA ILE A 59 8.71 -4.50 14.49
C ILE A 59 8.33 -3.26 13.68
N VAL A 60 7.03 -3.03 13.57
CA VAL A 60 6.43 -1.93 12.80
C VAL A 60 5.84 -0.92 13.78
N ASP A 61 5.97 0.37 13.46
CA ASP A 61 5.32 1.46 14.20
C ASP A 61 3.79 1.24 14.28
N LYS A 62 3.18 1.52 15.44
CA LYS A 62 1.74 1.37 15.70
C LYS A 62 0.88 2.05 14.62
N TYR A 63 1.27 3.22 14.14
CA TYR A 63 0.53 3.92 13.08
C TYR A 63 0.61 3.22 11.73
N LEU A 64 1.80 2.70 11.40
CA LEU A 64 2.02 1.97 10.15
C LEU A 64 1.32 0.61 10.18
N GLU A 65 1.27 -0.05 11.33
CA GLU A 65 0.56 -1.31 11.51
C GLU A 65 -0.95 -1.15 11.29
N VAL A 66 -1.56 -0.08 11.82
CA VAL A 66 -2.98 0.23 11.57
C VAL A 66 -3.22 0.51 10.08
N ALA A 67 -2.36 1.31 9.45
CA ALA A 67 -2.48 1.58 8.02
C ALA A 67 -2.40 0.30 7.19
N VAL A 68 -1.46 -0.59 7.50
CA VAL A 68 -1.29 -1.89 6.85
C VAL A 68 -2.53 -2.78 7.05
N LEU A 69 -3.09 -2.81 8.26
CA LEU A 69 -4.25 -3.65 8.60
C LEU A 69 -5.45 -3.37 7.68
N TYR A 70 -5.66 -2.11 7.30
CA TYR A 70 -6.75 -1.75 6.39
C TYR A 70 -6.35 -1.78 4.92
N PHE A 71 -5.13 -1.34 4.60
CA PHE A 71 -4.69 -1.20 3.21
C PHE A 71 -4.41 -2.55 2.55
N VAL A 72 -3.87 -3.52 3.29
CA VAL A 72 -3.58 -4.86 2.76
C VAL A 72 -4.86 -5.59 2.32
N PRO A 73 -5.92 -5.72 3.14
CA PRO A 73 -7.21 -6.24 2.69
C PRO A 73 -7.75 -5.52 1.45
N LEU A 74 -7.77 -4.19 1.45
CA LEU A 74 -8.28 -3.41 0.33
C LEU A 74 -7.55 -3.76 -0.98
N LEU A 75 -6.22 -3.85 -0.93
CA LEU A 75 -5.40 -4.21 -2.09
C LEU A 75 -5.60 -5.67 -2.52
N SER A 76 -5.61 -6.61 -1.58
CA SER A 76 -5.79 -8.04 -1.87
C SER A 76 -7.12 -8.31 -2.56
N PHE A 77 -8.21 -7.72 -2.08
CA PHE A 77 -9.52 -7.86 -2.70
C PHE A 77 -9.56 -7.24 -4.10
N THR A 78 -8.98 -6.04 -4.27
CA THR A 78 -8.88 -5.40 -5.60
C THR A 78 -8.07 -6.26 -6.58
N LEU A 79 -6.96 -6.83 -6.12
CA LEU A 79 -6.11 -7.68 -6.93
C LEU A 79 -6.80 -9.00 -7.30
N ALA A 80 -7.51 -9.61 -6.34
CA ALA A 80 -8.30 -10.82 -6.58
C ALA A 80 -9.37 -10.59 -7.65
N TYR A 81 -10.15 -9.50 -7.56
CA TYR A 81 -11.12 -9.15 -8.60
C TYR A 81 -10.48 -8.94 -9.97
N LYS A 82 -9.33 -8.27 -10.01
CA LYS A 82 -8.60 -8.07 -11.27
C LYS A 82 -8.18 -9.40 -11.90
N ILE A 83 -7.62 -10.32 -11.12
CA ILE A 83 -7.03 -11.57 -11.64
C ILE A 83 -8.10 -12.63 -11.93
N VAL A 84 -8.98 -12.87 -10.95
CA VAL A 84 -9.98 -13.95 -11.00
C VAL A 84 -11.13 -13.56 -11.91
N ASN A 85 -11.70 -12.37 -11.73
CA ASN A 85 -12.83 -11.89 -12.52
C ASN A 85 -12.40 -11.25 -13.86
N LYS A 86 -11.07 -11.15 -14.09
CA LYS A 86 -10.43 -10.60 -15.30
C LYS A 86 -10.96 -9.20 -15.65
N MET A 87 -10.95 -8.32 -14.66
CA MET A 87 -11.44 -6.94 -14.77
C MET A 87 -10.30 -5.95 -15.00
N ASN A 88 -10.61 -4.79 -15.56
CA ASN A 88 -9.69 -3.65 -15.57
C ASN A 88 -9.49 -3.11 -14.15
N TRP A 89 -8.37 -2.41 -13.89
CA TRP A 89 -8.08 -1.85 -12.57
C TRP A 89 -9.19 -0.94 -12.04
N SER A 90 -9.72 -0.05 -12.88
CA SER A 90 -10.83 0.84 -12.51
C SER A 90 -12.09 0.06 -12.11
N ALA A 91 -12.43 -0.96 -12.89
CA ALA A 91 -13.57 -1.84 -12.62
C ALA A 91 -13.37 -2.66 -11.34
N ALA A 92 -12.17 -3.19 -11.10
CA ALA A 92 -11.84 -3.96 -9.90
C ALA A 92 -11.93 -3.10 -8.63
N ILE A 93 -11.40 -1.87 -8.67
CA ILE A 93 -11.49 -0.90 -7.56
C ILE A 93 -12.95 -0.55 -7.28
N THR A 94 -13.71 -0.22 -8.33
CA THR A 94 -15.13 0.16 -8.20
C THR A 94 -15.95 -1.00 -7.63
N THR A 95 -15.72 -2.22 -8.11
CA THR A 95 -16.39 -3.43 -7.60
C THR A 95 -16.04 -3.65 -6.13
N ASN A 96 -14.79 -3.45 -5.72
CA ASN A 96 -14.38 -3.58 -4.33
C ASN A 96 -15.07 -2.55 -3.42
N ILE A 97 -15.12 -1.27 -3.84
CA ILE A 97 -15.83 -0.21 -3.10
C ILE A 97 -17.31 -0.57 -2.94
N ILE A 98 -17.98 -0.98 -4.02
CA ILE A 98 -19.38 -1.42 -3.99
C ILE A 98 -19.55 -2.60 -3.04
N THR A 99 -18.63 -3.56 -3.09
CA THR A 99 -18.65 -4.74 -2.22
C THR A 99 -18.62 -4.32 -0.74
N ILE A 100 -17.73 -3.40 -0.38
CA ILE A 100 -17.59 -2.89 0.99
C ILE A 100 -18.87 -2.16 1.41
N SER A 101 -19.43 -1.29 0.56
CA SER A 101 -20.65 -0.55 0.86
C SER A 101 -21.86 -1.47 1.04
N VAL A 102 -22.06 -2.43 0.13
CA VAL A 102 -23.16 -3.40 0.20
C VAL A 102 -22.99 -4.31 1.41
N GLY A 103 -21.77 -4.77 1.69
CA GLY A 103 -21.47 -5.59 2.86
C GLY A 103 -21.76 -4.85 4.17
N ALA A 104 -21.39 -3.57 4.28
CA ALA A 104 -21.71 -2.75 5.45
C ALA A 104 -23.22 -2.63 5.67
N ILE A 105 -24.00 -2.38 4.61
CA ILE A 105 -25.47 -2.33 4.69
C ILE A 105 -26.05 -3.68 5.10
N ALA A 106 -25.56 -4.79 4.53
CA ALA A 106 -26.00 -6.13 4.85
C ALA A 106 -25.74 -6.49 6.33
N ILE A 107 -24.59 -6.09 6.87
CA ILE A 107 -24.26 -6.23 8.29
C ILE A 107 -25.28 -5.48 9.16
N VAL A 108 -25.55 -4.21 8.86
CA VAL A 108 -26.51 -3.40 9.62
C VAL A 108 -27.91 -4.02 9.61
N ILE A 109 -28.40 -4.44 8.44
CA ILE A 109 -29.71 -5.11 8.30
C ILE A 109 -29.75 -6.40 9.13
N THR A 110 -28.67 -7.18 9.11
CA THR A 110 -28.56 -8.42 9.88
C THR A 110 -28.62 -8.14 11.38
N ILE A 111 -27.92 -7.10 11.86
CA ILE A 111 -27.94 -6.71 13.28
C ILE A 111 -29.34 -6.27 13.73
N ILE A 112 -29.99 -5.40 12.94
CA ILE A 112 -31.35 -4.92 13.21
C ILE A 112 -32.34 -6.09 13.29
N SER A 113 -32.28 -6.99 12.30
CA SER A 113 -33.16 -8.16 12.20
C SER A 113 -32.93 -9.18 13.32
N LEU A 114 -31.74 -9.18 13.93
CA LEU A 114 -31.40 -10.00 15.09
C LEU A 114 -31.78 -9.39 16.43
N GLY A 115 -32.29 -8.16 16.45
CA GLY A 115 -32.65 -7.45 17.68
C GLY A 115 -31.45 -7.18 18.59
N LYS A 116 -30.22 -7.26 18.07
CA LYS A 116 -29.01 -6.93 18.84
C LYS A 116 -28.82 -5.41 18.81
N PRO A 117 -28.50 -4.77 19.95
CA PRO A 117 -28.14 -3.35 19.96
C PRO A 117 -26.86 -3.15 19.13
N LEU A 118 -26.91 -2.21 18.18
CA LEU A 118 -25.80 -1.91 17.27
C LEU A 118 -24.48 -1.67 18.02
N GLU A 119 -24.54 -1.01 19.16
CA GLU A 119 -23.39 -0.69 20.02
C GLU A 119 -22.63 -1.94 20.49
N LYS A 120 -23.35 -3.00 20.91
CA LYS A 120 -22.70 -4.25 21.38
C LYS A 120 -22.06 -5.01 20.24
N THR A 121 -22.69 -5.04 19.06
CA THR A 121 -22.14 -5.77 17.90
C THR A 121 -20.99 -5.01 17.24
N LEU A 122 -21.04 -3.68 17.21
CA LEU A 122 -19.92 -2.86 16.74
C LEU A 122 -18.71 -2.98 17.67
N ASN A 123 -18.92 -3.01 19.00
CA ASN A 123 -17.84 -3.26 19.96
C ASN A 123 -17.28 -4.69 19.84
N GLU A 124 -18.11 -5.73 19.69
CA GLU A 124 -17.63 -7.11 19.49
C GLU A 124 -16.84 -7.26 18.18
N MET A 125 -17.27 -6.58 17.10
CA MET A 125 -16.59 -6.55 15.81
C MET A 125 -15.28 -5.76 15.89
N ALA A 126 -15.24 -4.68 16.67
CA ALA A 126 -14.04 -3.95 16.99
C ALA A 126 -13.06 -4.83 17.78
N VAL A 127 -13.51 -5.56 18.80
CA VAL A 127 -12.67 -6.50 19.57
C VAL A 127 -12.10 -7.61 18.67
N THR A 128 -12.91 -8.22 17.81
CA THR A 128 -12.44 -9.26 16.87
C THR A 128 -11.56 -8.73 15.74
N ALA A 129 -11.70 -7.45 15.38
CA ALA A 129 -10.80 -6.74 14.46
C ALA A 129 -9.55 -6.16 15.15
N GLY A 130 -9.36 -6.37 16.46
CA GLY A 130 -8.21 -5.88 17.22
C GLY A 130 -8.24 -4.36 17.52
N LEU A 131 -9.42 -3.75 17.46
CA LEU A 131 -9.65 -2.32 17.74
C LEU A 131 -9.87 -2.00 19.22
N SER A 132 -10.32 -2.95 20.05
CA SER A 132 -10.61 -2.68 21.47
C SER A 132 -9.36 -2.35 22.29
N ASP A 133 -8.27 -3.09 22.07
CA ASP A 133 -7.01 -2.85 22.79
C ASP A 133 -6.25 -1.61 22.28
N ARG A 134 -6.70 -1.01 21.16
CA ARG A 134 -6.00 0.11 20.52
C ARG A 134 -6.65 1.47 20.72
N VAL A 135 -7.95 1.52 21.03
CA VAL A 135 -8.69 2.76 21.31
C VAL A 135 -8.81 3.03 22.81
N ILE A 136 -8.77 2.00 23.67
CA ILE A 136 -8.92 2.17 25.13
C ILE A 136 -7.61 2.62 25.82
N ALA A 137 -6.46 2.53 25.15
CA ALA A 137 -5.18 2.96 25.71
C ALA A 137 -5.02 4.49 25.87
N ASP A 138 -6.03 5.30 25.50
CA ASP A 138 -5.95 6.77 25.50
C ASP A 138 -7.01 7.46 26.37
N ASP A 139 -7.77 6.72 27.21
CA ASP A 139 -8.82 7.33 28.04
C ASP A 139 -8.84 6.91 29.52
N THR A 140 -7.77 6.26 30.00
CA THR A 140 -7.56 6.03 31.44
C THR A 140 -6.13 6.35 31.85
N ALA A 141 -5.75 7.61 31.76
CA ALA A 141 -4.60 8.15 32.49
C ALA A 141 -4.90 9.55 33.04
N VAL A 142 -6.09 9.74 33.62
CA VAL A 142 -6.24 10.70 34.72
C VAL A 142 -5.78 9.97 35.98
N SER A 143 -4.46 9.77 36.10
CA SER A 143 -3.85 9.47 37.40
C SER A 143 -3.64 10.81 38.08
N THR A 144 -4.35 10.94 39.20
CA THR A 144 -4.24 12.00 40.19
C THR A 144 -2.78 12.38 40.44
N LEU A 145 -2.57 13.69 40.47
CA LEU A 145 -1.48 14.36 41.15
C LEU A 145 -1.32 13.80 42.57
N ASP A 146 -0.20 13.15 42.84
CA ASP A 146 0.37 13.07 44.18
C ASP A 146 1.77 13.69 44.11
N LEU A 147 1.80 14.96 44.46
CA LEU A 147 2.98 15.66 44.97
C LEU A 147 3.20 15.16 46.38
N ASP A 148 4.25 14.36 46.61
CA ASP A 148 5.04 14.42 47.84
C ASP A 148 6.30 13.55 47.73
N ASN A 149 7.43 14.25 47.70
CA ASN A 149 8.76 13.94 48.23
C ASN A 149 9.87 14.24 47.23
N ILE A 150 10.34 15.49 47.36
CA ILE A 150 11.67 15.93 47.00
C ILE A 150 12.62 15.26 48.01
N ASP A 151 13.63 14.54 47.52
CA ASP A 151 14.90 14.47 48.22
C ASP A 151 16.03 14.58 47.19
N GLU A 152 16.91 15.55 47.44
CA GLU A 152 18.01 15.97 46.61
C GLU A 152 19.16 14.96 46.72
N SER A 153 19.72 14.54 45.59
CA SER A 153 21.16 14.27 45.50
C SER A 153 21.60 14.47 44.05
N GLU A 154 22.24 15.62 43.84
CA GLU A 154 23.14 15.86 42.72
C GLU A 154 24.27 14.82 42.77
N GLU A 155 24.62 14.22 41.63
CA GLU A 155 26.04 14.04 41.26
C GLU A 155 26.20 13.58 39.80
N GLU A 156 26.95 14.41 39.07
CA GLU A 156 27.88 14.10 37.98
C GLU A 156 27.39 13.50 36.64
N ILE A 157 27.33 14.39 35.66
CA ILE A 157 27.42 14.13 34.23
C ILE A 157 28.85 13.65 33.91
N VAL A 158 28.99 12.41 33.44
CA VAL A 158 30.20 11.95 32.75
C VAL A 158 29.82 11.49 31.35
N ASP A 159 30.12 12.31 30.36
CA ASP A 159 30.14 11.92 28.95
C ASP A 159 31.27 10.90 28.73
N VAL A 160 30.92 9.64 28.44
CA VAL A 160 31.84 8.67 27.84
C VAL A 160 31.28 8.20 26.50
N VAL A 161 31.87 8.74 25.43
CA VAL A 161 31.71 8.24 24.06
C VAL A 161 32.32 6.85 23.98
N LEU A 162 31.49 5.82 23.85
CA LEU A 162 31.90 4.44 23.56
C LEU A 162 31.44 4.06 22.15
N THR A 163 32.41 3.77 21.27
CA THR A 163 32.21 3.27 19.91
C THR A 163 31.89 1.76 19.89
N ASP A 164 30.77 1.39 19.27
CA ASP A 164 30.22 0.04 19.12
C ASP A 164 31.02 -0.90 18.18
N ALA A 165 32.30 -1.14 18.44
CA ALA A 165 33.11 -2.04 17.62
C ALA A 165 33.71 -3.27 18.34
N ASP A 166 33.67 -3.33 19.68
CA ASP A 166 34.42 -4.34 20.42
C ASP A 166 33.63 -5.32 21.30
N LEU A 167 32.30 -5.30 21.27
CA LEU A 167 31.47 -6.24 22.05
C LEU A 167 30.94 -7.46 21.28
N LEU A 168 31.42 -7.72 20.06
CA LEU A 168 30.91 -8.84 19.25
C LEU A 168 31.84 -10.06 19.25
N SER A 169 31.26 -11.21 19.61
CA SER A 169 31.91 -12.53 19.67
C SER A 169 32.47 -12.95 18.29
N PRO A 170 33.56 -13.74 18.22
CA PRO A 170 34.30 -14.04 16.98
C PRO A 170 33.45 -14.72 15.87
N LYS A 171 32.35 -15.38 16.23
CA LYS A 171 31.39 -15.95 15.26
C LYS A 171 30.58 -14.89 14.50
N VAL A 172 30.34 -13.72 15.10
CA VAL A 172 29.59 -12.61 14.48
C VAL A 172 30.49 -11.79 13.55
N LYS A 173 31.77 -11.61 13.90
CA LYS A 173 32.77 -10.96 13.02
C LYS A 173 32.92 -11.72 11.68
N ALA A 174 32.96 -13.05 11.72
CA ALA A 174 33.03 -13.88 10.51
C ALA A 174 31.76 -13.83 9.64
N ALA A 175 30.58 -13.63 10.25
CA ALA A 175 29.32 -13.46 9.52
C ALA A 175 29.22 -12.08 8.86
N LEU A 176 29.71 -11.03 9.53
CA LEU A 176 29.74 -9.66 9.03
C LEU A 176 30.70 -9.51 7.83
N ASP A 177 31.89 -10.12 7.90
CA ASP A 177 32.85 -10.09 6.78
C ASP A 177 32.33 -10.86 5.54
N LYS A 178 31.48 -11.87 5.75
CA LYS A 178 30.82 -12.63 4.67
C LYS A 178 29.67 -11.84 4.05
N GLN A 179 29.01 -10.96 4.82
CA GLN A 179 28.02 -10.00 4.32
C GLN A 179 28.67 -8.83 3.58
N LYS A 180 29.71 -8.21 4.14
CA LYS A 180 30.46 -7.12 3.48
C LYS A 180 31.04 -7.56 2.14
N LYS A 181 31.55 -8.80 2.03
CA LYS A 181 32.01 -9.36 0.73
C LYS A 181 30.88 -9.66 -0.26
N ARG A 182 29.63 -9.81 0.19
CA ARG A 182 28.44 -9.97 -0.68
C ARG A 182 27.89 -8.63 -1.16
N GLU A 183 28.01 -7.56 -0.37
CA GLU A 183 27.59 -6.20 -0.73
C GLU A 183 28.53 -5.55 -1.76
N VAL A 184 29.79 -5.97 -1.85
CA VAL A 184 30.74 -5.56 -2.92
C VAL A 184 30.46 -6.28 -4.25
N LYS A 185 29.25 -6.83 -4.46
CA LYS A 185 28.75 -7.10 -5.82
C LYS A 185 28.35 -5.78 -6.47
N SER A 186 29.36 -5.06 -6.91
CA SER A 186 29.38 -3.96 -7.88
C SER A 186 27.98 -3.56 -8.40
N TYR A 187 27.37 -2.57 -7.74
CA TYR A 187 26.27 -1.82 -8.32
C TYR A 187 26.80 -1.11 -9.56
N LYS A 188 26.48 -1.65 -10.73
CA LYS A 188 26.84 -1.07 -12.02
C LYS A 188 25.83 0.04 -12.29
N GLU A 189 26.22 1.30 -12.10
CA GLU A 189 25.36 2.45 -12.37
C GLU A 189 24.67 2.36 -13.75
N PRO A 190 23.38 2.71 -13.85
CA PRO A 190 22.70 2.75 -15.14
C PRO A 190 23.25 3.91 -15.99
N LYS A 191 23.92 3.57 -17.09
CA LYS A 191 24.55 4.56 -17.99
C LYS A 191 23.50 5.21 -18.89
N PHE A 192 23.02 6.39 -18.49
CA PHE A 192 22.43 7.33 -19.43
C PHE A 192 23.42 7.61 -20.57
N ARG A 193 23.02 7.34 -21.82
CA ARG A 193 23.86 7.61 -22.99
C ARG A 193 23.41 8.91 -23.63
N LEU A 194 24.37 9.78 -23.95
CA LEU A 194 24.12 10.99 -24.71
C LEU A 194 23.73 10.63 -26.15
N ILE A 195 22.60 11.15 -26.61
CA ILE A 195 22.08 10.93 -27.96
C ILE A 195 21.86 12.29 -28.63
N SER A 196 22.18 12.37 -29.91
CA SER A 196 21.91 13.58 -30.69
C SER A 196 20.40 13.76 -30.92
N LEU A 197 19.94 15.02 -30.97
CA LEU A 197 18.52 15.34 -31.22
C LEU A 197 17.98 14.73 -32.52
N ARG A 198 18.83 14.58 -33.55
CA ARG A 198 18.47 13.92 -34.82
C ARG A 198 18.12 12.44 -34.65
N ARG A 199 18.72 11.76 -33.66
CA ARG A 199 18.46 10.34 -33.33
C ARG A 199 17.37 10.17 -32.27
N ALA A 200 16.75 11.25 -31.79
CA ALA A 200 15.72 11.19 -30.75
C ALA A 200 14.51 10.32 -31.13
N ARG A 201 14.20 10.16 -32.44
CA ARG A 201 13.12 9.26 -32.89
C ARG A 201 13.34 7.81 -32.46
N GLY A 202 14.59 7.33 -32.40
CA GLY A 202 14.92 5.98 -31.94
C GLY A 202 14.82 5.82 -30.41
N ALA A 203 14.66 6.91 -29.67
CA ALA A 203 14.51 6.92 -28.22
C ALA A 203 13.03 6.98 -27.77
N ILE A 204 12.08 6.90 -28.70
CA ILE A 204 10.64 6.85 -28.37
C ILE A 204 10.37 5.59 -27.54
N GLY A 205 9.67 5.76 -26.42
CA GLY A 205 9.38 4.70 -25.45
C GLY A 205 10.42 4.55 -24.33
N TYR A 206 11.60 5.15 -24.46
CA TYR A 206 12.64 5.09 -23.43
C TYR A 206 12.53 6.24 -22.42
N LYS A 207 13.05 6.01 -21.20
CA LYS A 207 13.24 7.08 -20.21
C LYS A 207 14.38 7.98 -20.67
N ILE A 208 14.14 9.28 -20.68
CA ILE A 208 15.09 10.30 -21.12
C ILE A 208 15.33 11.31 -20.01
N ARG A 209 16.53 11.88 -20.03
CA ARG A 209 16.92 13.05 -19.24
C ARG A 209 17.30 14.16 -20.22
N LEU A 210 16.69 15.32 -20.05
CA LEU A 210 16.86 16.50 -20.89
C LEU A 210 17.48 17.60 -20.07
N LEU A 211 18.59 18.17 -20.52
CA LEU A 211 19.11 19.42 -20.01
C LEU A 211 18.67 20.54 -20.95
N LYS A 212 17.83 21.46 -20.46
CA LYS A 212 17.41 22.64 -21.22
C LYS A 212 18.51 23.71 -21.25
N ASN A 213 18.40 24.66 -22.18
CA ASN A 213 19.34 25.79 -22.29
C ASN A 213 19.38 26.66 -21.02
N ASN A 214 18.27 26.71 -20.27
CA ASN A 214 18.15 27.40 -18.98
C ASN A 214 18.75 26.60 -17.79
N GLY A 215 19.44 25.48 -18.04
CA GLY A 215 20.05 24.64 -17.00
C GLY A 215 19.07 23.73 -16.26
N LYS A 216 17.75 23.82 -16.50
CA LYS A 216 16.77 22.94 -15.87
C LYS A 216 16.88 21.53 -16.45
N VAL A 217 16.97 20.54 -15.56
CA VAL A 217 16.94 19.13 -15.92
C VAL A 217 15.49 18.64 -15.88
N VAL A 218 15.11 17.90 -16.90
CA VAL A 218 13.78 17.36 -17.07
C VAL A 218 13.89 15.86 -17.33
N GLU A 219 13.26 15.05 -16.49
CA GLU A 219 13.23 13.59 -16.63
C GLU A 219 11.83 13.11 -17.01
N GLY A 220 11.75 12.12 -17.88
CA GLY A 220 10.47 11.51 -18.25
C GLY A 220 10.61 10.48 -19.37
N ALA A 221 9.52 9.88 -19.81
CA ALA A 221 9.53 8.95 -20.94
C ALA A 221 9.23 9.70 -22.24
N LEU A 222 10.02 9.48 -23.29
CA LEU A 222 9.75 10.10 -24.59
C LEU A 222 8.56 9.40 -25.26
N SER A 223 7.44 10.10 -25.46
CA SER A 223 6.23 9.51 -26.01
C SER A 223 6.15 9.60 -27.53
N ARG A 224 6.40 10.79 -28.09
CA ARG A 224 6.38 11.03 -29.54
C ARG A 224 7.14 12.31 -29.88
N ILE A 225 7.43 12.50 -31.17
CA ILE A 225 8.04 13.72 -31.69
C ILE A 225 7.08 14.31 -32.74
N SER A 226 6.70 15.57 -32.57
CA SER A 226 5.74 16.24 -33.46
C SER A 226 6.18 17.68 -33.70
N GLY A 227 6.23 18.12 -34.96
CA GLY A 227 6.45 19.54 -35.29
C GLY A 227 7.75 20.18 -34.77
N GLY A 228 8.81 19.39 -34.49
CA GLY A 228 10.04 19.92 -33.88
C GLY A 228 10.01 19.96 -32.34
N GLU A 229 9.01 19.36 -31.71
CA GLU A 229 8.88 19.22 -30.27
C GLU A 229 8.98 17.75 -29.83
N LEU A 230 9.63 17.54 -28.68
CA LEU A 230 9.64 16.27 -27.96
C LEU A 230 8.46 16.27 -26.98
N ILE A 231 7.56 15.30 -27.10
CA ILE A 231 6.47 15.13 -26.15
C ILE A 231 6.93 14.12 -25.09
N VAL A 232 7.12 14.60 -23.87
CA VAL A 232 7.66 13.84 -22.75
C VAL A 232 6.56 13.57 -21.73
N LYS A 233 6.38 12.31 -21.36
CA LYS A 233 5.50 11.89 -20.27
C LYS A 233 6.26 11.99 -18.95
N GLN A 234 5.74 12.78 -18.02
CA GLN A 234 6.33 13.03 -16.72
C GLN A 234 5.34 12.66 -15.64
N ASN A 235 5.85 12.15 -14.52
CA ASN A 235 5.06 11.99 -13.31
C ASN A 235 5.19 13.27 -12.49
N LEU A 236 4.13 14.08 -12.49
CA LEU A 236 4.05 15.33 -11.71
C LEU A 236 2.93 15.17 -10.69
N TYR A 237 3.22 15.40 -9.41
CA TYR A 237 2.23 15.42 -8.32
C TYR A 237 1.25 14.23 -8.31
N GLY A 238 1.75 13.02 -8.60
CA GLY A 238 0.94 11.80 -8.62
C GLY A 238 0.13 11.55 -9.90
N GLY A 239 0.22 12.42 -10.90
CA GLY A 239 -0.41 12.26 -12.23
C GLY A 239 0.60 12.14 -13.37
N ILE A 240 0.17 11.59 -14.51
CA ILE A 240 0.97 11.53 -15.75
C ILE A 240 0.64 12.75 -16.60
N ALA A 241 1.58 13.68 -16.72
CA ALA A 241 1.48 14.85 -17.58
C ALA A 241 2.27 14.64 -18.88
N THR A 242 1.70 15.02 -20.03
CA THR A 242 2.42 15.09 -21.31
C THR A 242 2.86 16.52 -21.58
N THR A 243 4.16 16.76 -21.46
CA THR A 243 4.75 18.09 -21.63
C THR A 243 5.43 18.17 -23.00
N PRO A 244 5.01 19.07 -23.90
CA PRO A 244 5.75 19.37 -25.12
C PRO A 244 7.01 20.20 -24.78
N ILE A 245 8.14 19.81 -25.36
CA ILE A 245 9.43 20.49 -25.20
C ILE A 245 10.03 20.75 -26.57
N ALA A 246 10.17 22.01 -26.94
CA ALA A 246 10.76 22.40 -28.21
C ALA A 246 12.23 21.97 -28.31
N MET A 247 12.62 21.36 -29.44
CA MET A 247 13.98 20.81 -29.63
C MET A 247 15.07 21.88 -29.56
N ASN A 248 14.78 23.12 -29.96
CA ASN A 248 15.69 24.26 -29.89
C ASN A 248 16.06 24.65 -28.44
N SER A 249 15.21 24.31 -27.47
CA SER A 249 15.41 24.62 -26.06
C SER A 249 16.29 23.62 -25.32
N ILE A 250 16.73 22.54 -26.00
CA ILE A 250 17.45 21.42 -25.42
C ILE A 250 18.95 21.55 -25.70
N LYS A 251 19.73 21.57 -24.61
CA LYS A 251 21.19 21.60 -24.64
C LYS A 251 21.79 20.19 -24.72
N LYS A 252 21.24 19.24 -23.96
CA LYS A 252 21.68 17.83 -23.96
C LYS A 252 20.49 16.89 -23.82
N LEU A 253 20.52 15.79 -24.57
CA LEU A 253 19.55 14.69 -24.49
C LEU A 253 20.30 13.41 -24.12
N GLU A 254 19.86 12.80 -23.03
CA GLU A 254 20.38 11.53 -22.53
C GLU A 254 19.24 10.52 -22.47
N VAL A 255 19.54 9.27 -22.82
CA VAL A 255 18.55 8.19 -22.89
C VAL A 255 19.01 7.02 -22.05
N TYR A 256 18.07 6.49 -21.26
CA TYR A 256 18.23 5.30 -20.45
C TYR A 256 18.13 4.06 -21.35
N ARG A 257 19.24 3.35 -21.52
CA ARG A 257 19.32 2.13 -22.34
C ARG A 257 20.21 1.08 -21.68
#